data_AF-A0A9I9EKW7-F1
#
_entry.id   AF-A0A9I9EKW7-F1
#
_cell.length_a   1.000
_cell.length_b   1.000
_cell.length_c   1.000
_cell.angle_alpha   90.00
_cell.angle_beta   90.00
_cell.angle_gamma   90.00
#
_symmetry.space_group_name_H-M   'P 1'
#
loop_
_entity.id
_entity.type
_entity.pdbx_description
1 polymer ?
#
loop_
_entity_poly.entity_id
_entity_poly.type
_entity_poly.pdbx_seq_one_letter_code
_entity_poly.pdbx_strand_id
1 'polypeptide(L)' 'MRMGKYELGRTIGHGSFGKVKFAINVENGQPFALKVLDKSKIIDLKFTHQVYENDFESIDFEVI' A
#
# COMPACT_ATOMS: atom_id res chain seq x y z
N MET A 1 -6.78 10.74 7.38
CA MET A 1 -7.35 9.37 7.35
C MET A 1 -6.36 8.47 8.06
N ARG A 2 -6.79 7.71 9.07
CA ARG A 2 -5.88 6.89 9.88
C ARG A 2 -6.06 5.42 9.52
N MET A 3 -4.97 4.72 9.24
CA MET A 3 -4.92 3.28 8.97
C MET A 3 -4.07 2.62 10.05
N GLY A 4 -4.73 2.02 11.05
CA GLY A 4 -4.06 1.44 12.21
C GLY A 4 -3.20 2.48 12.96
N LYS A 5 -1.89 2.22 13.02
CA LYS A 5 -0.88 3.09 13.68
C LYS A 5 -0.32 4.20 12.78
N TYR A 6 -0.80 4.32 11.54
CA TYR A 6 -0.29 5.29 10.58
C TYR A 6 -1.34 6.31 10.20
N GLU A 7 -0.95 7.58 10.22
CA GLU A 7 -1.73 8.67 9.66
C GLU A 7 -1.33 8.88 8.20
N LEU A 8 -2.25 8.62 7.26
CA LEU A 8 -2.01 8.83 5.84
C LEU A 8 -2.14 10.32 5.48
N GLY A 9 -1.10 10.81 4.82
CA GLY A 9 -1.05 12.13 4.20
C GLY A 9 -1.20 12.09 2.68
N ARG A 10 -0.59 13.09 2.03
CA ARG A 10 -0.66 13.29 0.58
C ARG A 10 0.05 12.18 -0.21
N THR A 11 -0.38 11.98 -1.44
CA THR A 11 0.35 11.14 -2.40
C THR A 11 1.69 11.81 -2.73
N ILE A 12 2.79 11.08 -2.56
CA ILE A 12 4.16 11.54 -2.84
C ILE A 12 4.75 10.90 -4.10
N GLY A 13 4.10 9.86 -4.63
CA GLY A 13 4.56 9.21 -5.86
C GLY A 13 3.49 8.34 -6.51
N HIS A 14 3.70 8.07 -7.79
CA HIS A 14 2.93 7.11 -8.58
C HIS A 14 3.92 6.13 -9.18
N GLY A 15 3.74 4.83 -8.92
CA GLY A 15 4.54 3.76 -9.51
C GLY A 15 3.69 2.85 -10.40
N SER A 16 4.34 1.91 -11.10
CA SER A 16 3.63 0.95 -11.97
C SER A 16 2.56 0.17 -11.23
N PHE A 17 2.83 -0.20 -9.96
CA PHE A 17 1.97 -1.08 -9.15
C PHE A 17 0.94 -0.34 -8.29
N GLY A 18 0.93 1.01 -8.31
CA GLY A 18 0.01 1.79 -7.48
C GLY A 18 0.52 3.16 -7.08
N LYS A 19 -0.02 3.70 -5.97
CA LYS A 19 0.27 5.05 -5.48
C LYS A 19 1.08 4.98 -4.20
N VAL A 20 2.01 5.90 -4.01
CA VAL A 20 2.78 6.03 -2.76
C VAL A 20 2.27 7.25 -2.01
N LYS A 21 1.89 7.07 -0.76
CA LYS A 21 1.45 8.15 0.14
C LYS A 21 2.46 8.35 1.25
N PHE A 22 2.61 9.59 1.67
CA PHE A 22 3.31 9.90 2.91
C PHE A 22 2.46 9.43 4.09
N ALA A 23 3.08 8.85 5.10
CA ALA A 23 2.42 8.49 6.34
C ALA A 23 3.30 8.84 7.54
N ILE A 24 2.68 9.09 8.68
CA ILE A 24 3.37 9.28 9.97
C ILE A 24 2.94 8.17 10.91
N ASN A 25 3.89 7.50 11.58
CA ASN A 25 3.56 6.65 12.70
C ASN A 25 3.14 7.51 13.89
N VAL A 26 1.91 7.32 14.37
CA VAL A 26 1.31 8.14 15.43
C VAL A 26 1.94 7.91 16.81
N GLU A 27 2.67 6.81 17.00
CA GLU A 27 3.29 6.46 18.28
C GLU A 27 4.62 7.20 18.48
N ASN A 28 5.41 7.34 17.42
CA ASN A 28 6.77 7.88 17.50
C ASN A 28 7.04 9.08 16.58
N GLY A 29 6.05 9.49 15.77
CA GLY A 29 6.15 10.60 14.84
C GLY A 29 7.03 10.33 13.61
N GLN A 30 7.52 9.11 13.41
CA GLN A 30 8.43 8.81 12.29
C GLN A 30 7.69 8.85 10.94
N PRO A 31 8.30 9.48 9.91
CA PRO A 31 7.75 9.49 8.57
C PRO A 31 8.03 8.19 7.80
N PHE A 32 7.04 7.73 7.05
CA PHE A 32 7.07 6.53 6.22
C PHE A 32 6.47 6.77 4.84
N ALA A 33 6.86 5.94 3.88
CA ALA A 33 6.20 5.83 2.59
C ALA A 33 5.25 4.62 2.63
N LEU A 34 3.99 4.85 2.28
CA LEU A 34 2.96 3.83 2.26
C LEU A 34 2.54 3.57 0.82
N LYS A 35 2.89 2.40 0.31
CA LYS A 35 2.57 1.96 -1.04
C LYS A 35 1.18 1.34 -1.04
N VAL A 36 0.27 2.02 -1.70
CA VAL A 36 -1.09 1.58 -1.97
C VAL A 36 -1.05 0.81 -3.27
N LEU A 37 -1.20 -0.51 -3.20
CA LEU A 37 -1.16 -1.36 -4.38
C LEU A 37 -2.56 -1.55 -4.97
N ASP A 38 -2.65 -1.43 -6.29
CA ASP A 38 -3.90 -1.66 -7.02
C ASP A 38 -4.00 -3.13 -7.41
N LYS A 39 -5.00 -3.84 -6.88
CA LYS A 39 -5.16 -5.28 -7.08
C LYS A 39 -5.30 -5.65 -8.54
N SER A 40 -6.02 -4.84 -9.34
CA SER A 40 -6.16 -5.12 -10.77
C SER A 40 -4.79 -5.19 -11.46
N LYS A 41 -3.89 -4.28 -11.08
CA LYS A 41 -2.51 -4.28 -11.60
C LYS A 41 -1.65 -5.42 -11.05
N ILE A 42 -1.87 -5.81 -9.79
CA ILE A 42 -1.14 -6.95 -9.20
C ILE A 42 -1.59 -8.26 -9.83
N ILE A 43 -2.89 -8.46 -10.07
CA ILE A 43 -3.44 -9.68 -10.66
C ILE A 43 -2.86 -9.89 -12.07
N ASP A 44 -2.79 -8.84 -12.88
CA ASP A 44 -2.18 -8.89 -14.22
C ASP A 44 -0.71 -9.34 -14.17
N LEU A 45 0.05 -8.88 -13.16
CA LEU A 45 1.43 -9.30 -12.94
C LEU A 45 1.53 -10.72 -12.33
N LYS A 46 0.67 -11.09 -11.39
CA LYS A 46 0.68 -12.40 -10.71
C LYS A 46 0.19 -13.55 -11.57
N PHE A 47 -0.57 -13.30 -12.65
CA PHE A 47 -0.83 -14.34 -13.66
C PHE A 47 0.45 -14.88 -14.30
N THR A 48 1.55 -14.12 -14.23
CA THR A 48 2.89 -14.57 -14.65
C THR A 48 3.74 -15.20 -13.52
N HIS A 49 3.28 -15.21 -12.27
CA HIS A 49 4.12 -15.63 -11.11
C HIS A 49 3.44 -16.44 -9.98
N GLN A 50 2.17 -16.84 -10.13
CA GLN A 50 1.45 -17.89 -9.38
C GLN A 50 1.55 -18.00 -7.82
N VAL A 51 0.36 -17.95 -7.19
CA VAL A 51 -0.09 -18.48 -5.87
C VAL A 51 -0.05 -17.54 -4.63
N TYR A 52 -1.00 -17.80 -3.72
CA TYR A 52 -1.45 -17.17 -2.46
C TYR A 52 -2.51 -16.07 -2.60
N GLU A 53 -3.60 -16.06 -1.84
CA GLU A 53 -4.41 -17.04 -1.12
C GLU A 53 -5.72 -16.27 -0.81
N ASN A 54 -6.83 -16.97 -0.66
CA ASN A 54 -8.16 -16.37 -0.50
C ASN A 54 -8.22 -15.44 0.73
N ASP A 55 -8.30 -14.10 0.53
CA ASP A 55 -8.94 -13.10 1.42
C ASP A 55 -8.75 -11.64 0.93
N PHE A 56 -8.74 -11.40 -0.38
CA PHE A 56 -8.43 -10.08 -0.94
C PHE A 56 -9.68 -9.20 -1.16
N GLU A 57 -10.43 -8.86 -0.10
CA GLU A 57 -11.41 -7.75 -0.18
C GLU A 57 -10.83 -6.39 0.25
N SER A 58 -9.66 -6.34 0.90
CA SER A 58 -9.05 -5.08 1.40
C SER A 58 -7.88 -4.60 0.56
N ILE A 59 -7.78 -3.31 0.22
CA ILE A 59 -6.59 -2.73 -0.46
C ILE A 59 -5.36 -3.04 0.38
N ASP A 60 -4.32 -3.62 -0.23
CA ASP A 60 -3.08 -3.96 0.46
C ASP A 60 -2.20 -2.71 0.59
N PHE A 61 -1.78 -2.45 1.83
CA PHE A 61 -0.90 -1.34 2.18
C PHE A 61 0.46 -1.90 2.62
N GLU A 62 1.50 -1.57 1.88
CA GLU A 62 2.88 -1.93 2.21
C GLU A 62 3.62 -0.70 2.74
N VAL A 63 4.27 -0.84 3.90
CA VAL A 63 5.12 0.21 4.48
C VAL A 63 6.55 -0.07 4.06
N ILE A 64 7.16 0.88 3.32
CA ILE A 64 8.54 0.81 2.81
C ILE A 64 9.44 1.83 3.50
#